data_AF-A0A7X3LDK9-F1
#
_entry.id   AF-A0A7X3LDK9-F1
#
_cell.length_a   1.000
_cell.length_b   1.000
_cell.length_c   1.000
_cell.angle_alpha   90.00
_cell.angle_beta   90.00
_cell.angle_gamma   90.00
#
_symmetry.space_group_name_H-M   'P 1'
#
loop_
_entity.id
_entity.type
_entity.pdbx_description
1 polymer ?
#
loop_
_entity_poly.entity_id
_entity_poly.type
_entity_poly.pdbx_seq_one_letter_code
_entity_poly.pdbx_strand_id
1 'polypeptide(L)'
;MSTIDLFGLTLAFYGAMPPPRPPRPDRNGATWAAAVVFGGVCLATVGPMITIWSFHRPYAEAKARCIQSGGRVLYAALDGSGPYRCERPVAASLAHPAKIAE
;
A
#
# COMPACT_ATOMS: atom_id res chain seq x y z
N MET A 1 -54.52 -8.45 40.77
CA MET A 1 -53.43 -7.46 40.90
C MET A 1 -52.58 -7.90 42.09
N SER A 2 -51.36 -8.39 41.87
CA SER A 2 -50.53 -8.95 42.94
C SER A 2 -49.86 -7.81 43.72
N THR A 3 -49.79 -7.92 45.04
CA THR A 3 -49.11 -6.94 45.92
C THR A 3 -47.64 -6.75 45.55
N ILE A 4 -47.03 -7.76 44.94
CA ILE A 4 -45.66 -7.74 44.43
C ILE A 4 -45.50 -6.72 43.29
N ASP A 5 -46.50 -6.56 42.43
CA ASP A 5 -46.47 -5.56 41.35
C ASP A 5 -46.51 -4.14 41.93
N LEU A 6 -47.29 -3.92 42.99
CA LEU A 6 -47.40 -2.63 43.66
C LEU A 6 -46.10 -2.27 44.40
N PHE A 7 -45.46 -3.25 45.05
CA PHE A 7 -44.16 -3.07 45.72
C PHE A 7 -43.02 -2.84 44.73
N GLY A 8 -43.01 -3.55 43.60
CA GLY A 8 -42.01 -3.33 42.54
C GLY A 8 -42.12 -1.93 41.94
N LEU A 9 -43.35 -1.43 41.79
CA LEU A 9 -43.61 -0.08 41.25
C LEU A 9 -43.20 1.01 42.25
N THR A 10 -43.46 0.85 43.55
CA THR A 10 -43.04 1.84 44.56
C THR A 10 -41.52 1.88 44.75
N LEU A 11 -40.83 0.74 44.72
CA LEU A 11 -39.36 0.71 44.80
C LEU A 11 -38.68 1.37 43.60
N ALA A 12 -39.25 1.26 42.40
CA ALA A 12 -38.71 1.88 41.20
C ALA A 12 -38.67 3.42 41.29
N PHE A 13 -39.58 4.03 42.08
CA PHE A 13 -39.60 5.46 42.35
C PHE A 13 -38.79 5.88 43.58
N TYR A 14 -38.44 4.93 44.46
CA TYR A 14 -37.60 5.18 45.64
C TYR A 14 -36.09 5.01 45.36
N GLY A 15 -35.74 4.44 44.21
CA GLY A 15 -34.36 4.37 43.74
C GLY A 15 -33.85 5.77 43.40
N ALA A 16 -32.73 6.18 44.02
CA ALA A 16 -32.07 7.44 43.73
C ALA A 16 -31.82 7.58 42.22
N MET A 17 -32.19 8.74 41.65
CA MET A 17 -32.00 9.02 40.23
C MET A 17 -30.52 8.80 39.87
N PRO A 18 -30.21 7.96 38.86
CA PRO A 18 -28.82 7.68 38.51
C PRO A 18 -28.12 8.99 38.13
N PRO A 19 -26.89 9.22 38.62
CA PRO A 19 -26.18 10.46 38.38
C PRO A 19 -26.07 10.74 36.87
N PRO A 20 -26.11 12.02 36.45
CA PRO A 20 -25.99 12.37 35.05
C PRO A 20 -24.70 11.79 34.48
N ARG A 21 -24.81 11.14 33.31
CA ARG A 21 -23.64 10.55 32.65
C ARG A 21 -22.64 11.67 32.33
N PRO A 22 -21.34 11.42 32.51
CA PRO A 22 -20.32 12.38 32.10
C PRO A 22 -20.43 12.64 30.58
N PRO A 23 -20.11 13.86 30.13
CA PRO A 23 -20.09 14.17 28.70
C PRO A 23 -19.14 13.21 27.99
N ARG A 24 -19.58 12.68 26.83
CA ARG A 24 -18.72 11.82 26.03
C ARG A 24 -17.52 12.65 25.54
N PRO A 25 -16.29 12.11 25.60
CA PRO A 25 -15.14 12.79 25.03
C PRO A 25 -15.37 13.00 23.53
N ASP A 26 -15.06 14.21 23.05
CA ASP A 26 -15.12 14.53 21.63
C ASP A 26 -14.09 13.68 20.89
N ARG A 27 -14.58 12.68 20.15
CA ARG A 27 -13.74 11.71 19.42
C ARG A 27 -13.14 12.31 18.15
N ASN A 28 -13.63 13.46 17.69
CA ASN A 28 -13.33 13.92 16.33
C ASN A 28 -11.88 14.41 16.21
N GLY A 29 -11.36 15.14 17.20
CA GLY A 29 -10.00 15.67 17.18
C GLY A 29 -8.90 14.62 17.35
N ALA A 30 -9.10 13.65 18.25
CA ALA A 30 -8.07 12.65 18.53
C ALA A 30 -7.94 11.57 17.44
N THR A 31 -9.03 11.30 16.72
CA THR A 31 -9.08 10.23 15.71
C THR A 31 -8.37 10.61 14.41
N TRP A 32 -8.50 11.86 13.95
CA TRP A 32 -7.78 12.30 12.74
C TRP A 32 -6.27 12.33 12.95
N ALA A 33 -5.84 12.81 14.12
CA ALA A 33 -4.42 12.89 14.46
C ALA A 33 -3.80 11.49 14.53
N ALA A 34 -4.50 10.53 15.16
CA ALA A 34 -4.07 9.13 15.17
C ALA A 34 -3.98 8.55 13.75
N ALA A 35 -4.98 8.78 12.90
CA ALA A 35 -4.97 8.27 11.53
C ALA A 35 -3.78 8.80 10.70
N VAL A 36 -3.45 10.09 10.84
CA VAL A 36 -2.30 10.70 10.15
C VAL A 36 -0.98 10.10 10.64
N VAL A 37 -0.80 9.93 11.95
CA VAL A 37 0.43 9.35 12.51
C VAL A 37 0.60 7.89 12.06
N PHE A 38 -0.43 7.05 12.23
CA PHE A 38 -0.35 5.64 11.83
C PHE A 38 -0.18 5.49 10.32
N GLY A 39 -0.93 6.25 9.51
CA GLY A 39 -0.79 6.24 8.06
C GLY A 39 0.60 6.68 7.60
N GLY A 40 1.13 7.75 8.20
CA GLY A 40 2.47 8.27 7.89
C GLY A 40 3.59 7.28 8.23
N VAL A 41 3.51 6.63 9.40
CA VAL A 41 4.48 5.59 9.81
C VAL A 41 4.42 4.39 8.88
N CYS A 42 3.23 3.90 8.52
CA CYS A 42 3.07 2.82 7.55
C CYS A 42 3.64 3.20 6.17
N LEU A 43 3.40 4.42 5.68
CA LEU A 43 3.96 4.88 4.41
C LEU A 43 5.48 5.02 4.46
N ALA A 44 6.04 5.54 5.55
CA ALA A 44 7.48 5.69 5.72
C ALA A 44 8.21 4.34 5.78
N THR A 45 7.56 3.32 6.36
CA THR A 45 8.15 1.98 6.53
C THR A 45 7.93 1.09 5.31
N VAL A 46 6.73 1.09 4.73
CA VAL A 46 6.35 0.20 3.62
C VAL A 46 6.62 0.85 2.26
N GLY A 47 6.57 2.18 2.16
CA GLY A 47 6.83 2.91 0.93
C GLY A 47 8.18 2.56 0.28
N PRO A 48 9.29 2.56 1.03
CA PRO A 48 10.60 2.15 0.50
C PRO A 48 10.64 0.70 0.02
N MET A 49 9.96 -0.23 0.72
CA MET A 49 9.85 -1.61 0.24
C MET A 49 9.18 -1.63 -1.14
N ILE A 50 7.99 -1.02 -1.27
CA ILE A 50 7.24 -1.01 -2.54
C ILE A 50 8.06 -0.41 -3.69
N THR A 51 8.77 0.70 -3.44
CA THR A 51 9.58 1.36 -4.48
C THR A 51 10.78 0.53 -4.89
N ILE A 52 11.51 -0.08 -3.95
CA ILE A 52 12.66 -0.94 -4.24
C ILE A 52 12.24 -2.16 -5.07
N TRP A 53 11.13 -2.82 -4.72
CA TRP A 53 10.60 -3.95 -5.49
C TRP A 53 10.10 -3.53 -6.88
N SER A 54 9.61 -2.29 -7.05
CA SER A 54 9.16 -1.78 -8.36
C SER A 54 10.32 -1.51 -9.33
N PHE A 55 11.50 -1.15 -8.82
CA PHE A 55 12.71 -1.02 -9.64
C PHE A 55 13.42 -2.35 -9.88
N HIS A 56 13.09 -3.40 -9.12
CA HIS A 56 13.53 -4.76 -9.36
C HIS A 56 12.76 -5.36 -10.55
N ARG A 57 12.85 -4.72 -11.72
CA ARG A 57 12.53 -5.40 -12.99
C ARG A 57 13.35 -6.69 -13.03
N PRO A 58 12.78 -7.83 -13.46
CA PRO A 58 13.50 -9.10 -13.50
C PRO A 58 14.61 -9.01 -14.56
N TYR A 59 15.76 -8.49 -14.15
CA TYR A 59 16.97 -8.40 -14.95
C TYR A 59 17.31 -9.77 -15.55
N ALA A 60 17.08 -10.84 -14.78
CA ALA A 60 17.24 -12.22 -15.22
C ALA A 60 16.40 -12.54 -16.47
N GLU A 61 15.12 -12.17 -16.50
CA GLU A 61 14.23 -12.45 -17.63
C GLU A 61 14.59 -11.64 -18.86
N ALA A 62 14.88 -10.34 -18.68
CA ALA A 62 15.26 -9.47 -19.80
C ALA A 62 16.62 -9.87 -20.39
N LYS A 63 17.58 -10.24 -19.54
CA LYS A 63 18.88 -10.80 -19.94
C LYS A 63 18.70 -12.11 -20.69
N ALA A 64 17.88 -13.02 -20.18
CA ALA A 64 17.60 -14.30 -20.82
C ALA A 64 17.04 -14.10 -22.24
N ARG A 65 16.05 -13.21 -22.41
CA ARG A 65 15.48 -12.87 -23.73
C ARG A 65 16.54 -12.27 -24.68
N CYS A 66 17.43 -11.43 -24.15
CA CYS A 66 18.51 -10.82 -24.93
C CYS A 66 19.47 -11.88 -25.50
N ILE A 67 19.95 -12.78 -24.64
CA ILE A 67 20.88 -13.85 -24.99
C ILE A 67 20.21 -14.86 -25.93
N GLN A 68 18.96 -15.24 -25.66
CA GLN A 68 18.17 -16.10 -26.57
C GLN A 68 18.05 -15.51 -27.97
N SER A 69 17.96 -14.19 -28.09
CA SER A 69 17.90 -13.50 -29.38
C SER A 69 19.26 -13.29 -30.06
N GLY A 70 20.32 -13.94 -29.56
CA GLY A 70 21.69 -13.79 -30.06
C GLY A 70 22.31 -12.41 -29.79
N GLY A 71 21.72 -11.65 -28.86
CA GLY A 71 22.18 -10.32 -28.47
C GLY A 71 23.11 -10.35 -27.25
N ARG A 72 23.85 -9.26 -27.08
CA ARG A 72 24.72 -9.00 -25.92
C ARG A 72 24.09 -7.92 -25.04
N VAL A 73 24.08 -8.14 -23.73
CA VAL A 73 23.61 -7.15 -22.76
C VAL A 73 24.72 -6.14 -22.48
N LEU A 74 24.41 -4.85 -22.63
CA LEU A 74 25.26 -3.72 -22.27
C LEU A 74 24.68 -3.01 -21.04
N TYR A 75 25.53 -2.74 -20.05
CA TYR A 75 25.16 -1.89 -18.91
C TYR A 75 25.37 -0.43 -19.32
N ALA A 76 24.31 0.39 -19.20
CA ALA A 76 24.30 1.71 -19.82
C ALA A 76 25.10 2.80 -19.09
N ALA A 77 25.77 2.50 -17.97
CA ALA A 77 26.63 3.46 -17.31
C ALA A 77 27.70 2.80 -16.42
N LEU A 78 28.87 3.45 -16.30
CA LEU A 78 29.98 2.99 -15.46
C LEU A 78 29.68 3.08 -13.96
N ASP A 79 28.66 3.85 -13.56
CA ASP A 79 28.17 3.98 -12.18
C ASP A 79 27.09 2.94 -11.83
N GLY A 80 26.75 2.05 -12.78
CA GLY A 80 25.69 1.05 -12.63
C GLY A 80 24.27 1.63 -12.70
N SER A 81 24.10 2.93 -12.98
CA SER A 81 22.80 3.59 -13.04
C SER A 81 22.30 3.71 -14.48
N GLY A 82 21.14 3.09 -14.78
CA GLY A 82 20.49 3.24 -16.09
C GLY A 82 19.94 1.93 -16.66
N PRO A 83 19.02 2.03 -17.64
CA PRO A 83 18.38 0.86 -18.24
C PRO A 83 19.39 0.02 -19.02
N TYR A 84 19.38 -1.30 -18.81
CA TYR A 84 20.16 -2.24 -19.61
C TYR A 84 19.76 -2.14 -21.09
N ARG A 85 20.75 -2.18 -21.99
CA ARG A 85 20.52 -2.19 -23.45
C ARG A 85 20.89 -3.55 -24.02
N CYS A 86 20.07 -4.03 -24.95
CA CYS A 86 20.37 -5.21 -25.73
C CYS A 86 20.96 -4.79 -27.07
N GLU A 87 22.24 -5.07 -27.26
CA GLU A 87 22.90 -4.93 -28.55
C GLU A 87 22.68 -6.22 -29.33
N ARG A 88 21.99 -6.13 -30.46
CA ARG A 88 21.82 -7.26 -31.38
C ARG A 88 22.75 -7.05 -32.58
N PRO A 89 23.47 -8.08 -33.07
CA PRO A 89 24.30 -7.93 -34.26
C PRO A 89 23.47 -7.41 -35.44
N VAL A 90 24.02 -6.44 -36.17
CA VAL A 90 23.35 -5.66 -37.24
C VAL A 90 22.63 -6.57 -38.26
N ALA A 91 23.17 -7.75 -38.54
CA ALA A 91 22.58 -8.75 -39.43
C ALA A 91 21.16 -9.21 -39.03
N ALA A 92 20.84 -9.27 -37.73
CA ALA A 92 19.51 -9.68 -37.25
C ALA A 92 18.52 -8.49 -37.13
N SER A 93 19.01 -7.24 -37.15
CA SER A 93 18.15 -6.05 -37.16
C SER A 93 17.53 -5.78 -38.53
N LEU A 94 18.23 -6.17 -39.61
CA LEU A 94 17.76 -6.06 -40.99
C LEU A 94 16.70 -7.11 -41.35
N ALA A 95 16.51 -8.15 -40.52
CA ALA A 95 15.54 -9.22 -40.76
C ALA A 95 14.16 -8.98 -40.11
N HIS A 96 14.01 -7.95 -39.28
CA HIS A 96 12.73 -7.61 -38.64
C HIS A 96 12.18 -6.34 -39.27
N PRO A 97 11.07 -6.38 -40.04
CA PRO A 97 10.48 -5.17 -40.58
C PRO A 97 10.01 -4.31 -39.41
N ALA A 98 10.59 -3.11 -39.32
CA ALA A 98 10.16 -2.07 -38.39
C ALA A 98 8.67 -1.78 -38.67
N LYS A 99 7.79 -2.28 -37.82
CA LYS A 99 6.38 -1.90 -37.83
C LYS A 99 6.31 -0.47 -37.32
N ILE A 100 6.36 0.47 -38.24
CA ILE A 100 6.05 1.89 -38.04
C ILE A 100 4.60 1.93 -37.55
N ALA A 101 4.39 2.30 -36.30
CA ALA A 101 3.06 2.56 -35.76
C ALA A 101 2.69 4.01 -36.09
N GLU A 102 1.62 4.14 -36.86
CA GLU A 102 0.85 5.37 -37.10
C GLU A 102 0.09 5.80 -35.84
#